data_AF-A0A7Y7P7E5-F1
#
_entry.id   AF-A0A7Y7P7E5-F1
#
_cell.length_a   1.000
_cell.length_b   1.000
_cell.length_c   1.000
_cell.angle_alpha   90.00
_cell.angle_beta   90.00
_cell.angle_gamma   90.00
#
_symmetry.space_group_name_H-M   'P 1'
#
loop_
_entity.id
_entity.type
_entity.pdbx_description
1 polymer ?
#
loop_
_entity_poly.entity_id
_entity_poly.type
_entity_poly.pdbx_seq_one_letter_code
_entity_poly.pdbx_strand_id
1 'polypeptide(L)'
;MKIYTLLVLAFFFTLTIANAQIVHENTYSGAAEVSNTGNGYKFYVTDYVNNTVTVYNEDHSLWKTITLPVAGDQYLYDAAYLSAGLFNTDSLLELIMVTYKYISTSDTTGYYVYTTSIVNENGSELLNVPGGDYSLTYTNGSNKTKLLVYIYDFSLSTYIVSTEVYGLPGASSGFNDLGIEGFKAYPVPCADRVNLPLSGHNNSQAELVVSDISGQEYSRSKVPVGASLIQYQADRLPPGTYVYRLETNGKSIPAGKFIKK
;
A
#
# COMPACT_ATOMS: atom_id res chain seq x y z
N MET A 1 27.51 26.92 45.36
CA MET A 1 27.73 26.65 43.93
C MET A 1 26.97 25.42 43.38
N LYS A 2 25.98 24.85 44.07
CA LYS A 2 25.29 23.61 43.64
C LYS A 2 23.86 23.80 43.09
N ILE A 3 23.20 24.92 43.40
CA ILE A 3 21.79 25.17 43.04
C ILE A 3 21.63 25.87 41.68
N TYR A 4 22.51 26.83 41.37
CA TYR A 4 22.45 27.58 40.11
C TYR A 4 22.83 26.71 38.91
N THR A 5 23.77 25.77 39.08
CA THR A 5 24.13 24.79 38.04
C THR A 5 22.98 23.83 37.72
N LEU A 6 22.20 23.44 38.74
CA LEU A 6 21.04 22.57 38.57
C LEU A 6 19.88 23.29 37.85
N LEU A 7 19.66 24.57 38.16
CA LEU A 7 18.66 25.42 37.50
C LEU A 7 18.99 25.68 36.03
N VAL A 8 20.28 25.91 35.70
CA VAL A 8 20.73 26.07 34.32
C VAL A 8 20.55 24.75 33.55
N LEU A 9 20.90 23.60 34.14
CA LEU A 9 20.68 22.29 33.50
C LEU A 9 19.20 21.97 33.25
N ALA A 10 18.32 22.34 34.19
CA ALA A 10 16.87 22.15 34.05
C ALA A 10 16.27 23.05 32.93
N PHE A 11 16.81 24.26 32.73
CA PHE A 11 16.38 25.17 31.67
C PHE A 11 16.81 24.71 30.26
N PHE A 12 17.92 23.97 30.15
CA PHE A 12 18.34 23.36 28.88
C PHE A 12 17.53 22.10 28.51
N PHE A 13 16.97 21.38 29.50
CA PHE A 13 16.14 20.20 29.26
C PHE A 13 14.71 20.51 28.79
N THR A 14 14.19 21.71 29.10
CA THR A 14 12.85 22.12 28.64
C THR A 14 12.84 22.63 27.19
N LEU A 15 13.99 23.02 26.65
CA LEU A 15 14.13 23.45 25.25
C LEU A 15 14.16 22.28 24.24
N THR A 16 14.38 21.04 24.71
CA THR A 16 14.42 19.85 23.85
C THR A 16 13.09 19.13 23.71
N ILE A 17 12.01 19.63 24.33
CA ILE A 17 10.65 19.18 24.01
C ILE A 17 10.20 19.95 22.76
N ALA A 18 10.96 19.80 21.68
CA ALA A 18 10.51 20.19 20.36
C ALA A 18 9.34 19.28 20.03
N ASN A 19 8.14 19.85 20.08
CA ASN A 19 6.90 19.14 19.85
C ASN A 19 6.94 18.45 18.49
N ALA A 20 6.88 17.12 18.49
CA ALA A 20 6.44 16.38 17.32
C ALA A 20 4.95 16.69 17.11
N GLN A 21 4.67 17.82 16.46
CA GLN A 21 3.33 18.21 16.03
C GLN A 21 3.15 17.87 14.56
N ILE A 22 1.92 17.50 14.21
CA ILE A 22 1.53 17.39 12.80
C ILE A 22 1.65 18.78 12.19
N VAL A 23 2.53 18.91 11.20
CA VAL A 23 2.69 20.13 10.42
C VAL A 23 1.94 19.93 9.11
N HIS A 24 1.10 20.89 8.75
CA HIS A 24 0.51 20.94 7.41
C HIS A 24 1.60 21.40 6.44
N GLU A 25 1.92 20.58 5.43
CA GLU A 25 2.95 20.89 4.43
C GLU A 25 2.35 21.43 3.13
N ASN A 26 1.25 20.84 2.64
CA ASN A 26 0.61 21.26 1.39
C ASN A 26 -0.85 20.79 1.25
N THR A 27 -1.56 21.36 0.27
CA THR A 27 -2.89 20.91 -0.17
C THR A 27 -2.92 20.82 -1.70
N TYR A 28 -3.35 19.66 -2.22
CA TYR A 28 -3.53 19.43 -3.64
C TYR A 28 -5.00 19.58 -4.05
N SER A 29 -5.25 20.04 -5.28
CA SER A 29 -6.59 19.99 -5.90
C SER A 29 -6.84 18.60 -6.49
N GLY A 30 -7.23 17.65 -5.65
CA GLY A 30 -7.50 16.26 -6.04
C GLY A 30 -7.05 15.25 -4.98
N ALA A 31 -7.25 13.97 -5.25
CA ALA A 31 -6.64 12.90 -4.47
C ALA A 31 -5.15 12.83 -4.82
N ALA A 32 -4.29 12.89 -3.81
CA ALA A 32 -2.86 12.76 -3.97
C ALA A 32 -2.40 11.39 -3.46
N GLU A 33 -1.59 10.72 -4.27
CA GLU A 33 -0.98 9.44 -3.95
C GLU A 33 0.54 9.59 -3.87
N VAL A 34 1.22 8.59 -3.31
CA VAL A 34 2.68 8.57 -3.18
C VAL A 34 3.24 7.34 -3.85
N SER A 35 4.34 7.51 -4.59
CA SER A 35 5.11 6.38 -5.10
C SER A 35 6.61 6.67 -5.12
N ASN A 36 7.41 5.59 -5.09
CA ASN A 36 8.83 5.66 -5.33
C ASN A 36 9.11 5.39 -6.81
N THR A 37 9.72 6.36 -7.47
CA THR A 37 9.99 6.34 -8.91
C THR A 37 11.43 5.94 -9.23
N GLY A 38 12.17 5.38 -8.26
CA GLY A 38 13.61 5.17 -8.36
C GLY A 38 14.44 6.45 -8.18
N ASN A 39 13.84 7.63 -8.38
CA ASN A 39 14.43 8.95 -8.09
C ASN A 39 13.86 9.56 -6.79
N GLY A 40 13.69 8.71 -5.78
CA GLY A 40 13.05 9.06 -4.51
C GLY A 40 11.52 9.03 -4.57
N TYR A 41 10.91 9.42 -3.45
CA TYR A 41 9.46 9.49 -3.35
C TYR A 41 8.93 10.69 -4.14
N LYS A 42 7.70 10.52 -4.63
CA LYS A 42 6.96 11.51 -5.40
C LYS A 42 5.50 11.47 -4.99
N PHE A 43 4.89 12.65 -4.92
CA PHE A 43 3.43 12.74 -4.87
C PHE A 43 2.90 12.82 -6.29
N TYR A 44 1.73 12.27 -6.56
CA TYR A 44 1.05 12.50 -7.84
C TYR A 44 -0.44 12.68 -7.66
N VAL A 45 -1.03 13.45 -8.56
CA VAL A 45 -2.45 13.82 -8.56
C VAL A 45 -3.00 13.59 -9.95
N THR A 46 -4.13 12.90 -10.03
CA THR A 46 -4.80 12.58 -11.29
C THR A 46 -5.91 13.60 -11.57
N ASP A 47 -5.85 14.21 -12.75
CA ASP A 47 -6.92 15.01 -13.32
C ASP A 47 -7.70 14.15 -14.32
N TYR A 48 -8.84 13.64 -13.86
CA TYR A 48 -9.74 12.79 -14.65
C TYR A 48 -10.45 13.53 -15.77
N VAL A 49 -10.53 14.87 -15.73
CA VAL A 49 -11.18 15.67 -16.77
C VAL A 49 -10.24 15.87 -17.94
N ASN A 50 -8.98 16.19 -17.66
CA ASN A 50 -7.96 16.44 -18.67
C ASN A 50 -7.13 15.19 -19.02
N ASN A 51 -7.39 14.05 -18.38
CA ASN A 51 -6.61 12.81 -18.50
C ASN A 51 -5.12 13.04 -18.27
N THR A 52 -4.76 13.74 -17.19
CA THR A 52 -3.36 14.00 -16.85
C THR A 52 -3.01 13.54 -15.45
N VAL A 53 -1.76 13.17 -15.26
CA VAL A 53 -1.17 12.91 -13.94
C VAL A 53 -0.09 13.95 -13.71
N THR A 54 -0.25 14.75 -12.65
CA THR A 54 0.75 15.74 -12.25
C THR A 54 1.57 15.17 -11.11
N VAL A 55 2.89 15.11 -11.29
CA VAL A 55 3.85 14.51 -10.36
C VAL A 55 4.67 15.61 -9.70
N TYR A 56 4.82 15.53 -8.38
CA TYR A 56 5.51 16.48 -7.53
C TYR A 56 6.66 15.81 -6.76
N ASN A 57 7.68 16.59 -6.45
CA ASN A 57 8.73 16.20 -5.51
C ASN A 57 8.23 16.19 -4.06
N GLU A 58 9.04 15.65 -3.15
CA GLU A 58 8.73 15.63 -1.71
C GLU A 58 8.59 17.04 -1.11
N ASP A 59 9.24 18.06 -1.71
CA ASP A 59 9.10 19.47 -1.35
C ASP A 59 7.88 20.15 -2.02
N HIS A 60 6.97 19.37 -2.60
CA HIS A 60 5.77 19.80 -3.32
C HIS A 60 6.01 20.62 -4.60
N SER A 61 7.27 20.76 -5.06
CA SER A 61 7.54 21.38 -6.35
C SER A 61 7.08 20.48 -7.51
N LEU A 62 6.54 21.10 -8.56
CA LEU A 62 6.14 20.38 -9.78
C LEU A 62 7.37 19.72 -10.41
N TRP A 63 7.28 18.41 -10.66
CA TRP A 63 8.32 17.67 -11.37
C TRP A 63 7.96 17.41 -12.82
N LYS A 64 6.77 16.86 -13.07
CA LYS A 64 6.32 16.52 -14.43
C LYS A 64 4.80 16.49 -14.51
N THR A 65 4.26 16.70 -15.70
CA THR A 65 2.86 16.41 -16.04
C THR A 65 2.85 15.40 -17.17
N ILE A 66 2.11 14.31 -16.98
CA ILE A 66 1.98 13.20 -17.93
C ILE A 66 0.57 13.22 -18.49
N THR A 67 0.42 13.21 -19.81
CA THR A 67 -0.88 13.05 -20.47
C THR A 67 -1.14 11.58 -20.74
N LEU A 68 -2.29 11.08 -20.29
CA LEU A 68 -2.68 9.68 -20.45
C LEU A 68 -3.39 9.47 -21.80
N PRO A 69 -3.06 8.40 -22.54
CA PRO A 69 -3.64 8.11 -23.84
C PRO A 69 -5.04 7.48 -23.71
N VAL A 70 -6.02 8.22 -23.20
CA VAL A 70 -7.41 7.77 -23.11
C VAL A 70 -8.09 7.91 -24.47
N ALA A 71 -8.66 6.81 -24.99
CA ALA A 71 -9.38 6.82 -26.26
C ALA A 71 -10.66 7.68 -26.18
N GLY A 72 -11.07 8.27 -27.30
CA GLY A 72 -12.17 9.25 -27.31
C GLY A 72 -13.56 8.68 -26.94
N ASP A 73 -13.75 7.36 -26.98
CA ASP A 73 -14.98 6.68 -26.53
C ASP A 73 -14.87 6.13 -25.10
N GLN A 74 -13.79 6.44 -24.39
CA GLN A 74 -13.49 5.96 -23.05
C GLN A 74 -13.28 7.12 -22.08
N TYR A 75 -13.39 6.80 -20.79
CA TYR A 75 -13.15 7.72 -19.69
C TYR A 75 -12.12 7.13 -18.74
N LEU A 76 -11.27 7.97 -18.16
CA LEU A 76 -10.35 7.55 -17.12
C LEU A 76 -11.15 7.20 -15.86
N TYR A 77 -10.99 5.97 -15.38
CA TYR A 77 -11.52 5.52 -14.10
C TYR A 77 -10.49 5.72 -13.00
N ASP A 78 -9.26 5.29 -13.25
CA ASP A 78 -8.17 5.34 -12.29
C ASP A 78 -6.80 5.48 -12.96
N ALA A 79 -5.84 6.06 -12.25
CA ALA A 79 -4.43 6.10 -12.64
C ALA A 79 -3.59 5.82 -11.39
N ALA A 80 -3.17 4.58 -11.24
CA ALA A 80 -2.54 4.02 -10.07
C ALA A 80 -1.10 3.57 -10.35
N TYR A 81 -0.33 3.34 -9.28
CA TYR A 81 1.00 2.73 -9.31
C TYR A 81 1.96 3.37 -10.33
N LEU A 82 2.33 4.62 -10.05
CA LEU A 82 3.42 5.30 -10.77
C LEU A 82 4.76 4.67 -10.41
N SER A 83 5.60 4.31 -11.38
CA SER A 83 6.93 3.74 -11.14
C SER A 83 7.90 4.07 -12.28
N ALA A 84 9.17 3.74 -12.12
CA ALA A 84 10.12 3.67 -13.22
C ALA A 84 10.91 2.37 -13.13
N GLY A 85 11.06 1.67 -14.25
CA GLY A 85 11.80 0.42 -14.34
C GLY A 85 11.14 -0.75 -13.61
N LEU A 86 9.84 -0.67 -13.33
CA LEU A 86 9.07 -1.78 -12.77
C LEU A 86 8.49 -2.65 -13.89
N PHE A 87 7.81 -2.02 -14.84
CA PHE A 87 7.08 -2.71 -15.89
C PHE A 87 7.97 -3.02 -17.10
N ASN A 88 8.98 -2.19 -17.34
CA ASN A 88 10.04 -2.45 -18.29
C ASN A 88 11.44 -2.14 -17.67
N THR A 89 12.47 -1.99 -18.50
CA THR A 89 13.87 -1.78 -18.04
C THR A 89 14.42 -0.38 -18.34
N ASP A 90 13.61 0.50 -18.90
CA ASP A 90 13.98 1.88 -19.16
C ASP A 90 13.74 2.77 -17.91
N SER A 91 14.11 4.04 -18.02
CA SER A 91 14.01 5.02 -16.93
C SER A 91 12.77 5.92 -17.04
N LEU A 92 11.86 5.63 -17.97
CA LEU A 92 10.65 6.40 -18.14
C LEU A 92 9.67 6.09 -17.00
N LEU A 93 8.85 7.08 -16.65
CA LEU A 93 7.74 6.83 -15.75
C LEU A 93 6.68 5.97 -16.45
N GLU A 94 6.12 5.05 -15.69
CA GLU A 94 5.15 4.06 -16.11
C GLU A 94 4.02 4.02 -15.07
N LEU A 95 2.80 3.80 -15.52
CA LEU A 95 1.63 3.85 -14.67
C LEU A 95 0.59 2.85 -15.13
N ILE A 96 -0.11 2.29 -14.15
CA ILE A 96 -1.30 1.47 -14.39
C ILE A 96 -2.46 2.45 -14.51
N MET A 97 -3.18 2.42 -15.62
CA MET A 97 -4.41 3.18 -15.79
C MET A 97 -5.58 2.25 -16.04
N VAL A 98 -6.73 2.61 -15.49
CA VAL A 98 -7.99 1.93 -15.75
C VAL A 98 -8.88 2.89 -16.51
N THR A 99 -9.37 2.46 -17.66
CA THR A 99 -10.39 3.17 -18.43
C THR A 99 -11.69 2.42 -18.40
N TYR A 100 -12.79 3.13 -18.66
CA TYR A 100 -14.08 2.50 -18.81
C TYR A 100 -14.90 3.14 -19.94
N LYS A 101 -15.85 2.37 -20.47
CA LYS A 101 -16.90 2.89 -21.34
C LYS A 101 -18.24 2.23 -21.07
N TYR A 102 -19.32 2.96 -21.30
CA TYR A 102 -20.67 2.47 -21.17
C TYR A 102 -21.14 1.84 -22.48
N ILE A 103 -21.65 0.62 -22.42
CA ILE A 103 -22.27 -0.10 -23.53
C ILE A 103 -23.77 -0.12 -23.30
N SER A 104 -24.51 0.58 -24.16
CA SER A 104 -25.98 0.54 -24.15
C SER A 104 -26.49 -0.75 -24.78
N THR A 105 -27.50 -1.35 -24.16
CA THR A 105 -28.26 -2.48 -24.74
C THR A 105 -29.63 -2.02 -25.24
N SER A 106 -30.29 -2.84 -26.03
CA SER A 106 -31.56 -2.51 -26.70
C SER A 106 -32.75 -2.25 -25.78
N ASP A 107 -32.64 -2.55 -24.49
CA ASP A 107 -33.73 -2.59 -23.51
C ASP A 107 -33.61 -1.53 -22.40
N THR A 108 -33.00 -0.37 -22.71
CA THR A 108 -32.72 0.74 -21.76
C THR A 108 -31.78 0.41 -20.62
N THR A 109 -31.23 -0.80 -20.58
CA THR A 109 -30.13 -1.16 -19.70
C THR A 109 -28.78 -1.00 -20.41
N GLY A 110 -27.70 -1.20 -19.67
CA GLY A 110 -26.36 -1.18 -20.21
C GLY A 110 -25.36 -1.48 -19.11
N TYR A 111 -24.12 -1.69 -19.50
CA TYR A 111 -23.05 -2.10 -18.59
C TYR A 111 -21.75 -1.35 -18.90
N TYR A 112 -20.87 -1.29 -17.93
CA TYR A 112 -19.55 -0.72 -18.09
C TYR A 112 -18.55 -1.78 -18.49
N VAL A 113 -17.67 -1.45 -19.43
CA VAL A 113 -16.52 -2.26 -19.79
C VAL A 113 -15.28 -1.52 -19.32
N TYR A 114 -14.51 -2.17 -18.46
CA TYR A 114 -13.25 -1.64 -17.93
C TYR A 114 -12.08 -2.20 -18.72
N THR A 115 -10.97 -1.49 -18.74
CA THR A 115 -9.71 -1.94 -19.35
C THR A 115 -8.56 -1.41 -18.52
N THR A 116 -7.70 -2.32 -18.07
CA THR A 116 -6.44 -1.98 -17.43
C THR A 116 -5.38 -1.87 -18.51
N SER A 117 -4.68 -0.73 -18.56
CA SER A 117 -3.50 -0.53 -19.40
C SER A 117 -2.30 -0.16 -18.56
N ILE A 118 -1.11 -0.58 -18.99
CA ILE A 118 0.15 0.00 -18.52
C ILE A 118 0.65 0.90 -19.63
N VAL A 119 0.90 2.15 -19.32
CA VAL A 119 1.44 3.12 -20.28
C VAL A 119 2.65 3.80 -19.68
N ASN A 120 3.60 4.20 -20.53
CA ASN A 120 4.69 5.07 -20.12
C ASN A 120 4.33 6.55 -20.31
N GLU A 121 5.15 7.43 -19.77
CA GLU A 121 4.93 8.88 -19.79
C GLU A 121 4.97 9.53 -21.18
N ASN A 122 5.42 8.79 -22.20
CA ASN A 122 5.36 9.22 -23.60
C ASN A 122 4.07 8.78 -24.29
N GLY A 123 3.16 8.13 -23.58
CA GLY A 123 1.90 7.59 -24.11
C GLY A 123 2.05 6.25 -24.83
N SER A 124 3.19 5.57 -24.72
CA SER A 124 3.35 4.22 -25.27
C SER A 124 2.69 3.20 -24.35
N GLU A 125 1.83 2.36 -24.93
CA GLU A 125 1.22 1.24 -24.22
C GLU A 125 2.20 0.06 -24.12
N LEU A 126 2.34 -0.49 -22.92
CA LEU A 126 3.17 -1.65 -22.60
C LEU A 126 2.32 -2.90 -22.37
N LEU A 127 1.09 -2.74 -21.87
CA LEU A 127 0.13 -3.81 -21.63
C LEU A 127 -1.29 -3.28 -21.77
N ASN A 128 -2.20 -4.09 -22.31
CA ASN A 128 -3.63 -3.83 -22.40
C ASN A 128 -4.41 -5.09 -22.01
N VAL A 129 -5.29 -4.98 -21.00
CA VAL A 129 -6.09 -6.10 -20.49
C VAL A 129 -7.58 -5.72 -20.49
N PRO A 130 -8.32 -6.13 -21.54
CA PRO A 130 -9.77 -5.95 -21.59
C PRO A 130 -10.48 -6.62 -20.42
N GLY A 131 -11.44 -5.91 -19.83
CA GLY A 131 -12.17 -6.36 -18.63
C GLY A 131 -11.39 -6.20 -17.32
N GLY A 132 -10.11 -5.80 -17.38
CA GLY A 132 -9.30 -5.52 -16.19
C GLY A 132 -9.80 -4.26 -15.47
N ASP A 133 -10.30 -4.41 -14.26
CA ASP A 133 -10.81 -3.30 -13.43
C ASP A 133 -9.88 -3.02 -12.25
N TYR A 134 -9.49 -4.07 -11.54
CA TYR A 134 -8.63 -3.96 -10.37
C TYR A 134 -7.26 -4.60 -10.64
N SER A 135 -6.19 -3.94 -10.19
CA SER A 135 -4.82 -4.40 -10.38
C SER A 135 -4.02 -4.33 -9.09
N LEU A 136 -3.15 -5.31 -8.89
CA LEU A 136 -2.28 -5.41 -7.72
C LEU A 136 -0.89 -5.83 -8.15
N THR A 137 0.14 -5.14 -7.64
CA THR A 137 1.50 -5.67 -7.72
C THR A 137 1.80 -6.54 -6.51
N TYR A 138 2.57 -7.60 -6.69
CA TYR A 138 2.92 -8.53 -5.62
C TYR A 138 4.40 -8.86 -5.73
N THR A 139 5.17 -8.58 -4.69
CA THR A 139 6.59 -8.97 -4.62
C THR A 139 6.75 -10.09 -3.63
N ASN A 140 7.21 -11.24 -4.11
CA ASN A 140 7.49 -12.38 -3.24
C ASN A 140 8.84 -12.21 -2.50
N GLY A 141 9.11 -13.07 -1.52
CA GLY A 141 10.37 -13.06 -0.76
C GLY A 141 11.64 -13.32 -1.57
N SER A 142 11.54 -13.59 -2.87
CA SER A 142 12.67 -13.70 -3.81
C SER A 142 12.86 -12.45 -4.68
N ASN A 143 12.24 -11.31 -4.31
CA ASN A 143 12.24 -10.05 -5.05
C ASN A 143 11.72 -10.17 -6.50
N LYS A 144 10.90 -11.19 -6.78
CA LYS A 144 10.21 -11.29 -8.07
C LYS A 144 8.86 -10.62 -7.94
N THR A 145 8.65 -9.56 -8.71
CA THR A 145 7.37 -8.88 -8.74
C THR A 145 6.47 -9.48 -9.80
N LYS A 146 5.19 -9.61 -9.44
CA LYS A 146 4.08 -10.03 -10.26
C LYS A 146 3.08 -8.89 -10.35
N LEU A 147 2.36 -8.81 -11.46
CA LEU A 147 1.15 -8.01 -11.56
C LEU A 147 -0.04 -8.98 -11.69
N LEU A 148 -1.06 -8.76 -10.87
CA LEU A 148 -2.34 -9.45 -10.94
C LEU A 148 -3.36 -8.45 -11.47
N VAL A 149 -4.04 -8.80 -12.57
CA VAL A 149 -5.15 -8.01 -13.12
C VAL A 149 -6.44 -8.83 -12.99
N TYR A 150 -7.39 -8.31 -12.24
CA TYR A 150 -8.67 -8.96 -11.98
C TYR A 150 -9.67 -8.54 -13.06
N ILE A 151 -10.18 -9.53 -13.79
CA ILE A 151 -11.06 -9.34 -14.93
C ILE A 151 -12.50 -9.54 -14.48
N TYR A 152 -13.34 -8.60 -14.88
CA TYR A 152 -14.78 -8.61 -14.65
C TYR A 152 -15.51 -8.59 -15.98
N ASP A 153 -16.64 -9.29 -16.05
CA ASP A 153 -17.58 -9.21 -17.17
C ASP A 153 -18.93 -8.72 -16.66
N PHE A 154 -19.08 -7.39 -16.59
CA PHE A 154 -20.30 -6.75 -16.11
C PHE A 154 -21.51 -6.96 -17.03
N SER A 155 -21.34 -7.56 -18.21
CA SER A 155 -22.48 -8.00 -19.03
C SER A 155 -23.12 -9.29 -18.49
N LEU A 156 -22.36 -10.08 -17.70
CA LEU A 156 -22.80 -11.36 -17.16
C LEU A 156 -22.87 -11.36 -15.63
N SER A 157 -21.94 -10.69 -14.94
CA SER A 157 -21.70 -10.84 -13.50
C SER A 157 -20.92 -9.65 -12.91
N THR A 158 -21.21 -9.30 -11.66
CA THR A 158 -20.42 -8.32 -10.89
C THR A 158 -19.24 -8.95 -10.15
N TYR A 159 -18.95 -10.23 -10.38
CA TYR A 159 -17.85 -10.96 -9.75
C TYR A 159 -16.69 -11.13 -10.73
N ILE A 160 -15.49 -11.36 -10.15
CA ILE A 160 -14.28 -11.69 -10.90
C ILE A 160 -14.54 -12.94 -11.74
N VAL A 161 -14.33 -12.85 -13.04
CA VAL A 161 -14.44 -13.99 -13.97
C VAL A 161 -13.09 -14.67 -14.19
N SER A 162 -12.00 -13.91 -14.14
CA SER A 162 -10.64 -14.44 -14.24
C SER A 162 -9.62 -13.48 -13.63
N THR A 163 -8.39 -13.96 -13.45
CA THR A 163 -7.25 -13.14 -13.04
C THR A 163 -6.07 -13.45 -13.93
N GLU A 164 -5.51 -12.43 -14.56
CA GLU A 164 -4.28 -12.55 -15.34
C GLU A 164 -3.08 -12.21 -14.48
N VAL A 165 -2.01 -13.01 -14.60
CA VAL A 165 -0.82 -12.90 -13.76
C VAL A 165 0.41 -12.72 -14.63
N TYR A 166 1.04 -11.56 -14.51
CA TYR A 166 2.22 -11.16 -15.28
C TYR A 166 3.49 -11.21 -14.43
N GLY A 167 4.60 -11.63 -15.02
CA GLY A 167 5.92 -11.43 -14.44
C GLY A 167 6.43 -10.04 -14.81
N LEU A 168 6.86 -9.26 -13.82
CA LEU A 168 7.45 -7.95 -14.07
C LEU A 168 8.99 -8.07 -14.11
N PRO A 169 9.67 -7.36 -15.02
CA PRO A 169 11.12 -7.40 -15.14
C PRO A 169 11.82 -6.64 -13.99
N GLY A 170 11.17 -5.60 -13.47
CA GLY A 170 11.66 -4.84 -12.33
C GLY A 170 11.27 -5.42 -10.97
N ALA A 171 11.94 -4.92 -9.93
CA ALA A 171 11.52 -5.13 -8.55
C ALA A 171 10.64 -3.95 -8.10
N SER A 172 9.53 -4.22 -7.43
CA SER A 172 8.62 -3.19 -6.91
C SER A 172 9.39 -2.21 -6.02
N SER A 173 9.44 -0.95 -6.47
CA SER A 173 9.83 0.19 -5.64
C SER A 173 8.62 0.82 -4.93
N GLY A 174 7.40 0.58 -5.44
CA GLY A 174 6.15 1.12 -4.93
C GLY A 174 5.65 0.41 -3.67
N PHE A 175 4.95 1.16 -2.82
CA PHE A 175 4.20 0.59 -1.70
C PHE A 175 3.03 -0.22 -2.26
N ASN A 176 3.08 -1.53 -2.13
CA ASN A 176 1.83 -2.25 -1.93
C ASN A 176 1.38 -1.93 -0.52
N ASP A 177 0.10 -1.63 -0.36
CA ASP A 177 -0.58 -1.60 0.92
C ASP A 177 -0.07 -2.82 1.72
N LEU A 178 0.73 -2.57 2.76
CA LEU A 178 1.55 -3.57 3.44
C LEU A 178 0.67 -4.54 4.25
N GLY A 179 -0.20 -5.28 3.58
CA GLY A 179 -0.54 -6.61 4.01
C GLY A 179 0.66 -7.49 3.70
N ILE A 180 1.64 -7.55 4.61
CA ILE A 180 2.71 -8.55 4.54
C ILE A 180 2.03 -9.92 4.35
N GLU A 181 2.11 -10.45 3.14
CA GLU A 181 1.61 -11.79 2.86
C GLU A 181 2.36 -12.79 3.75
N GLY A 182 1.61 -13.72 4.35
CA GLY A 182 2.16 -14.64 5.37
C GLY A 182 2.10 -14.11 6.81
N PHE A 183 1.60 -12.88 7.01
CA PHE A 183 1.46 -12.26 8.33
C PHE A 183 0.07 -11.65 8.56
N LYS A 184 -1.00 -12.27 8.01
CA LYS A 184 -2.40 -11.83 8.20
C LYS A 184 -3.09 -12.70 9.25
N ALA A 185 -3.55 -12.05 10.31
CA ALA A 185 -4.28 -12.68 11.39
C ALA A 185 -5.61 -13.28 10.91
N TYR A 186 -6.01 -14.42 11.48
CA TYR A 186 -7.35 -14.97 11.26
C TYR A 186 -7.85 -15.83 12.44
N PRO A 187 -9.17 -15.84 12.72
CA PRO A 187 -10.19 -15.00 12.11
C PRO A 187 -10.05 -13.53 12.56
N VAL A 188 -10.44 -12.61 11.69
CA VAL A 188 -10.59 -11.19 12.04
C VAL A 188 -12.00 -10.75 11.61
N PRO A 189 -12.85 -10.25 12.51
CA PRO A 189 -12.62 -10.12 13.96
C PRO A 189 -12.57 -11.46 14.71
N CYS A 190 -11.85 -11.52 15.83
CA CYS A 190 -11.75 -12.68 16.71
C CYS A 190 -12.57 -12.50 18.01
N ALA A 191 -13.06 -13.62 18.55
CA ALA A 191 -13.67 -13.67 19.89
C ALA A 191 -12.58 -13.89 20.95
N ASP A 192 -12.08 -15.12 21.10
CA ASP A 192 -11.16 -15.45 22.20
C ASP A 192 -9.75 -15.78 21.71
N ARG A 193 -9.59 -16.08 20.43
CA ARG A 193 -8.32 -16.52 19.84
C ARG A 193 -8.15 -16.01 18.42
N VAL A 194 -6.91 -15.64 18.10
CA VAL A 194 -6.50 -15.27 16.75
C VAL A 194 -5.25 -16.07 16.36
N ASN A 195 -5.23 -16.60 15.15
CA ASN A 195 -4.06 -17.25 14.58
C ASN A 195 -3.23 -16.19 13.86
N LEU A 196 -1.94 -16.16 14.14
CA LEU A 196 -0.96 -15.23 13.57
C LEU A 196 0.05 -16.06 12.76
N PRO A 197 -0.12 -16.16 11.43
CA PRO A 197 0.82 -16.86 10.57
C PRO A 197 2.19 -16.19 10.60
N LEU A 198 3.26 -16.98 10.56
CA LEU A 198 4.65 -16.52 10.54
C LEU A 198 5.38 -16.89 9.25
N SER A 199 4.63 -17.24 8.20
CA SER A 199 5.17 -17.82 6.97
C SER A 199 6.20 -16.88 6.31
N GLY A 200 7.40 -17.39 6.05
CA GLY A 200 8.45 -16.63 5.35
C GLY A 200 9.41 -15.84 6.25
N HIS A 201 9.27 -15.88 7.58
CA HIS A 201 10.13 -15.14 8.49
C HIS A 201 11.03 -16.06 9.33
N ASN A 202 12.32 -15.74 9.40
CA ASN A 202 13.22 -16.36 10.36
C ASN A 202 12.88 -15.82 11.76
N ASN A 203 12.28 -16.68 12.59
CA ASN A 203 11.88 -16.36 13.95
C ASN A 203 12.92 -16.80 15.00
N SER A 204 14.16 -17.07 14.59
CA SER A 204 15.24 -17.36 15.53
C SER A 204 15.41 -16.18 16.48
N GLN A 205 15.02 -16.37 17.75
CA GLN A 205 15.06 -15.34 18.81
C GLN A 205 14.06 -14.19 18.64
N ALA A 206 12.96 -14.40 17.91
CA ALA A 206 11.91 -13.39 17.78
C ALA A 206 11.01 -13.34 19.03
N GLU A 207 10.53 -12.14 19.36
CA GLU A 207 9.44 -11.91 20.32
C GLU A 207 8.21 -11.41 19.57
N LEU A 208 7.04 -12.01 19.83
CA LEU A 208 5.75 -11.46 19.43
C LEU A 208 5.37 -10.36 20.42
N VAL A 209 5.07 -9.18 19.90
CA VAL A 209 4.55 -8.06 20.68
C VAL A 209 3.15 -7.72 20.16
N VAL A 210 2.19 -7.55 21.07
CA VAL A 210 0.82 -7.11 20.75
C VAL A 210 0.55 -5.80 21.47
N SER A 211 0.12 -4.78 20.72
CA SER A 211 -0.24 -3.46 21.23
C SER A 211 -1.56 -2.98 20.66
N ASP A 212 -2.20 -2.00 21.30
CA ASP A 212 -3.32 -1.29 20.68
C ASP A 212 -2.84 -0.23 19.67
N ILE A 213 -3.80 0.51 19.08
CA ILE A 213 -3.53 1.60 18.13
C ILE A 213 -2.85 2.83 18.74
N SER A 214 -2.86 2.98 20.06
CA SER A 214 -2.14 4.03 20.78
C SER A 214 -0.68 3.65 21.06
N GLY A 215 -0.31 2.38 20.79
CA GLY A 215 1.01 1.82 21.06
C GLY A 215 1.14 1.22 22.46
N GLN A 216 0.07 1.13 23.25
CA GLN A 216 0.11 0.47 24.56
C GLN A 216 0.34 -1.03 24.37
N GLU A 217 1.45 -1.55 24.90
CA GLU A 217 1.75 -2.99 24.86
C GLU A 217 0.86 -3.77 25.84
N TYR A 218 0.21 -4.81 25.33
CA TYR A 218 -0.61 -5.74 26.12
C TYR A 218 0.12 -7.06 26.37
N SER A 219 0.98 -7.49 25.45
CA SER A 219 1.75 -8.71 25.63
C SER A 219 3.05 -8.70 24.84
N ARG A 220 4.02 -9.44 25.40
CA ARG A 220 5.33 -9.74 24.82
C ARG A 220 5.67 -11.18 25.13
N SER A 221 5.99 -11.97 24.11
CA SER A 221 6.24 -13.41 24.28
C SER A 221 7.25 -13.92 23.28
N LYS A 222 8.09 -14.87 23.70
CA LYS A 222 9.07 -15.51 22.80
C LYS A 222 8.34 -16.36 21.76
N VAL A 223 8.73 -16.21 20.50
CA VAL A 223 8.26 -17.07 19.42
C VAL A 223 9.05 -18.38 19.43
N PRO A 224 8.39 -19.55 19.45
CA PRO A 224 9.10 -20.82 19.33
C PRO A 224 9.89 -20.90 18.03
N VAL A 225 11.14 -21.36 18.10
CA VAL A 225 12.01 -21.51 16.93
C VAL A 225 11.36 -22.45 15.92
N GLY A 226 11.24 -21.99 14.67
CA GLY A 226 10.63 -22.78 13.59
C GLY A 226 9.10 -22.80 13.60
N ALA A 227 8.43 -22.06 14.49
CA ALA A 227 6.98 -21.92 14.44
C ALA A 227 6.53 -21.28 13.12
N SER A 228 5.53 -21.87 12.46
CA SER A 228 4.86 -21.31 11.28
C SER A 228 3.56 -20.57 11.62
N LEU A 229 3.08 -20.71 12.86
CA LEU A 229 1.82 -20.16 13.35
C LEU A 229 1.91 -19.89 14.86
N ILE A 230 1.40 -18.75 15.31
CA ILE A 230 1.14 -18.48 16.74
C ILE A 230 -0.36 -18.45 16.97
N GLN A 231 -0.83 -19.15 17.99
CA GLN A 231 -2.20 -19.02 18.48
C GLN A 231 -2.22 -18.06 19.67
N TYR A 232 -2.64 -16.83 19.43
CA TYR A 232 -2.71 -15.80 20.45
C TYR A 232 -4.06 -15.81 21.15
N GLN A 233 -4.05 -15.84 22.48
CA GLN A 233 -5.25 -15.76 23.31
C GLN A 233 -5.64 -14.28 23.48
N ALA A 234 -6.78 -13.90 22.94
CA ALA A 234 -7.31 -12.54 22.93
C ALA A 234 -8.44 -12.34 23.95
N ASP A 235 -8.80 -13.37 24.74
CA ASP A 235 -9.83 -13.35 25.78
C ASP A 235 -9.66 -12.23 26.82
N ARG A 236 -8.41 -11.86 27.10
CA ARG A 236 -8.06 -10.79 28.06
C ARG A 236 -7.96 -9.41 27.45
N LEU A 237 -8.12 -9.28 26.13
CA LEU A 237 -8.10 -7.99 25.45
C LEU A 237 -9.49 -7.36 25.46
N PRO A 238 -9.62 -6.07 25.80
CA PRO A 238 -10.83 -5.31 25.53
C PRO A 238 -11.22 -5.36 24.04
N PRO A 239 -12.50 -5.14 23.69
CA PRO A 239 -12.91 -4.91 22.31
C PRO A 239 -12.12 -3.75 21.69
N GLY A 240 -11.54 -3.95 20.51
CA GLY A 240 -10.66 -2.97 19.91
C GLY A 240 -9.82 -3.47 18.73
N THR A 241 -9.01 -2.56 18.18
CA THR A 241 -8.04 -2.87 17.12
C THR A 241 -6.66 -3.04 17.73
N TYR A 242 -5.99 -4.12 17.36
CA TYR A 242 -4.67 -4.49 17.86
C TYR A 242 -3.68 -4.66 16.72
N VAL A 243 -2.46 -4.19 16.96
CA VAL A 243 -1.31 -4.40 16.09
C VAL A 243 -0.43 -5.46 16.74
N TYR A 244 0.06 -6.40 15.95
CA TYR A 244 1.06 -7.36 16.39
C TYR A 244 2.28 -7.29 15.49
N ARG A 245 3.47 -7.45 16.07
CA ARG A 245 4.74 -7.39 15.36
C ARG A 245 5.73 -8.40 15.92
N LEU A 246 6.70 -8.82 15.12
CA LEU A 246 7.88 -9.54 15.65
C LEU A 246 9.00 -8.55 15.93
N GLU A 247 9.73 -8.79 17.00
CA GLU A 247 10.97 -8.08 17.30
C GLU A 247 12.11 -9.09 17.40
N THR A 248 13.25 -8.80 16.77
CA THR A 248 14.49 -9.56 16.98
C THR A 248 15.63 -8.58 17.23
N ASN A 249 16.33 -8.71 18.35
CA ASN A 249 17.43 -7.82 18.74
C ASN A 249 17.06 -6.32 18.68
N GLY A 250 15.83 -5.98 19.10
CA GLY A 250 15.32 -4.61 19.14
C GLY A 250 14.90 -4.03 17.78
N LYS A 251 14.95 -4.82 16.70
CA LYS A 251 14.42 -4.43 15.38
C LYS A 251 13.06 -5.07 15.15
N SER A 252 12.06 -4.27 14.82
CA SER A 252 10.75 -4.79 14.40
C SER A 252 10.83 -5.33 12.98
N ILE A 253 10.18 -6.46 12.77
CA ILE A 253 10.18 -7.24 11.54
C ILE A 253 8.76 -7.78 11.44
N PRO A 254 8.14 -7.66 10.27
CA PRO A 254 6.73 -7.25 9.99
C PRO A 254 5.71 -6.95 11.13
N ALA A 255 4.72 -6.11 10.80
CA ALA A 255 3.53 -5.85 11.64
C ALA A 255 2.23 -6.25 10.91
N GLY A 256 1.28 -6.84 11.62
CA GLY A 256 -0.09 -7.09 11.16
C GLY A 256 -1.11 -6.54 12.14
N LYS A 257 -2.41 -6.62 11.80
CA LYS A 257 -3.51 -6.15 12.67
C LYS A 257 -4.62 -7.19 12.82
N PHE A 258 -5.30 -7.18 13.96
CA PHE A 258 -6.55 -7.91 14.18
C PHE A 258 -7.54 -7.07 14.99
N ILE A 259 -8.80 -7.50 14.99
CA ILE A 259 -9.90 -6.84 15.69
C ILE A 259 -10.48 -7.82 16.71
N LYS A 260 -10.54 -7.40 17.98
CA LYS A 260 -11.22 -8.12 19.06
C LYS A 260 -12.65 -7.59 19.17
N LYS A 261 -13.63 -8.50 19.16
CA LYS A 261 -15.04 -8.19 19.46
C LYS A 261 -15.30 -8.09 20.95
#